data_AF-A0A3B9CYT1-F1
#
_entry.id   AF-A0A3B9CYT1-F1
#
_cell.length_a   1.000
_cell.length_b   1.000
_cell.length_c   1.000
_cell.angle_alpha   90.00
_cell.angle_beta   90.00
_cell.angle_gamma   90.00
#
_symmetry.space_group_name_H-M   'P 1'
#
loop_
_entity.id
_entity.type
_entity.pdbx_description
1 polymer ?
#
loop_
_entity_poly.entity_id
_entity_poly.type
_entity_poly.pdbx_seq_one_letter_code
_entity_poly.pdbx_strand_id
1 'polypeptide(L)' 'MTNSTNMNRRRFIYGTGVALVLPHFETFAADTPTPADTPKRFLSVYHPDGVGLPLRDDPAWKDWSWFP' A
#
# COMPACT_ATOMS: atom_id res chain seq x y z
N MET A 1 -54.03 -17.86 -5.88
CA MET A 1 -53.52 -17.16 -4.67
C MET A 1 -52.10 -16.69 -4.96
N THR A 2 -51.92 -15.45 -5.40
CA THR A 2 -50.60 -14.87 -5.61
C THR A 2 -50.17 -14.15 -4.32
N ASN A 3 -49.22 -14.76 -3.61
CA ASN A 3 -48.70 -14.24 -2.36
C ASN A 3 -47.76 -13.06 -2.67
N SER A 4 -48.28 -11.84 -2.64
CA SER A 4 -47.48 -10.62 -2.84
C SER A 4 -46.61 -10.41 -1.60
N THR A 5 -45.35 -10.84 -1.65
CA THR A 5 -44.36 -10.50 -0.62
C THR A 5 -44.25 -8.98 -0.54
N ASN A 6 -44.75 -8.39 0.54
CA ASN A 6 -44.78 -6.95 0.74
C ASN A 6 -43.37 -6.45 1.10
N MET A 7 -42.50 -6.36 0.09
CA MET A 7 -41.11 -5.94 0.28
C MET A 7 -41.07 -4.42 0.50
N ASN A 8 -40.53 -4.02 1.66
CA ASN A 8 -40.36 -2.62 1.97
C ASN A 8 -39.32 -1.99 1.04
N ARG A 9 -39.78 -1.17 0.09
CA ARG A 9 -38.95 -0.53 -0.95
C ARG A 9 -37.75 0.23 -0.38
N ARG A 10 -37.90 0.89 0.78
CA ARG A 10 -36.80 1.61 1.42
C ARG A 10 -35.71 0.65 1.88
N ARG A 11 -36.09 -0.46 2.53
CA ARG A 11 -35.13 -1.49 2.98
C ARG A 11 -34.41 -2.14 1.79
N PHE A 12 -35.10 -2.34 0.68
CA PHE A 12 -34.49 -2.85 -0.56
C PHE A 12 -33.43 -1.88 -1.11
N ILE A 13 -33.73 -0.58 -1.16
CA ILE A 13 -32.77 0.45 -1.62
C ILE A 13 -31.57 0.56 -0.67
N TYR A 14 -31.77 0.46 0.64
CA TYR A 14 -30.64 0.46 1.60
C TYR A 14 -29.74 -0.77 1.43
N GLY A 15 -30.31 -1.97 1.29
CA GLY A 15 -29.53 -3.19 1.08
C GLY A 15 -28.77 -3.18 -0.24
N THR A 16 -29.38 -2.70 -1.32
CA THR A 16 -28.71 -2.54 -2.62
C THR A 16 -27.61 -1.49 -2.58
N GLY A 17 -27.79 -0.38 -1.85
CA GLY A 17 -26.72 0.60 -1.63
C GLY A 17 -25.49 0.01 -0.92
N VAL A 18 -25.69 -0.79 0.13
CA VAL A 18 -24.57 -1.47 0.83
C VAL A 18 -23.87 -2.48 -0.09
N ALA A 19 -24.63 -3.26 -0.87
CA ALA A 19 -24.06 -4.22 -1.82
C ALA A 19 -23.30 -3.55 -2.97
N LEU A 20 -23.71 -2.36 -3.41
CA LEU A 20 -23.02 -1.60 -4.46
C LEU A 20 -21.74 -0.92 -3.95
N VAL A 21 -21.61 -0.72 -2.63
CA VAL A 21 -20.38 -0.18 -2.01
C VAL A 21 -19.37 -1.29 -1.68
N LEU A 22 -19.79 -2.57 -1.60
CA LEU A 22 -18.90 -3.70 -1.33
C LEU A 22 -17.65 -3.73 -2.24
N PRO A 23 -17.74 -3.52 -3.57
CA PRO A 23 -16.56 -3.45 -4.44
C PRO A 23 -15.62 -2.29 -4.12
N HIS A 24 -16.09 -1.21 -3.50
CA HIS A 24 -15.25 -0.09 -3.08
C HIS A 24 -14.45 -0.42 -1.80
N PHE A 25 -14.86 -1.44 -1.05
CA PHE A 25 -14.11 -1.96 0.09
C PHE A 25 -13.05 -3.01 -0.29
N GLU A 26 -12.93 -3.38 -1.57
CA GLU A 26 -11.86 -4.26 -2.06
C GLU A 26 -10.46 -3.68 -1.79
N THR A 27 -10.31 -2.35 -1.65
CA THR A 27 -9.02 -1.74 -1.23
C THR A 27 -8.60 -2.14 0.19
N PHE A 28 -9.53 -2.61 1.03
CA PHE A 28 -9.26 -3.12 2.37
C PHE A 28 -9.36 -4.64 2.46
N ALA A 29 -9.67 -5.33 1.36
CA ALA A 29 -9.62 -6.77 1.33
C ALA A 29 -8.16 -7.18 1.60
N ALA A 30 -7.94 -7.84 2.73
CA ALA A 30 -6.64 -8.41 3.01
C ALA A 30 -6.38 -9.51 1.98
N ASP A 31 -5.39 -9.32 1.11
CA ASP A 31 -4.88 -10.39 0.27
C ASP A 31 -4.56 -11.59 1.16
N THR A 32 -4.96 -12.79 0.73
CA THR A 32 -4.48 -14.02 1.36
C THR A 32 -2.95 -13.95 1.35
N PRO A 33 -2.27 -14.04 2.50
CA PRO A 33 -0.82 -13.89 2.53
C PRO A 33 -0.23 -15.07 1.76
N THR A 34 0.11 -14.83 0.50
CA THR A 34 1.12 -15.62 -0.21
C THR A 34 2.38 -15.56 0.65
N PRO A 35 3.18 -16.64 0.74
CA PRO A 35 4.51 -16.56 1.34
C PRO A 35 5.32 -15.57 0.49
N ALA A 36 5.26 -14.29 0.84
CA ALA A 36 5.84 -13.22 0.09
C ALA A 36 7.32 -13.16 0.45
N ASP A 37 8.18 -13.26 -0.57
CA ASP A 37 9.54 -12.73 -0.46
C ASP A 37 9.46 -11.35 0.19
N THR A 38 10.34 -11.12 1.18
CA THR A 38 10.37 -9.90 1.98
C THR A 38 10.14 -8.67 1.08
N PRO A 39 9.10 -7.85 1.34
CA PRO A 39 8.75 -6.77 0.44
C PRO A 39 9.92 -5.80 0.32
N LYS A 40 10.28 -5.43 -0.92
CA LYS A 40 11.33 -4.43 -1.18
C LYS A 40 10.90 -3.11 -0.55
N ARG A 41 11.56 -2.70 0.53
CA ARG A 41 11.30 -1.44 1.23
C ARG A 41 12.13 -0.34 0.59
N PHE A 42 11.45 0.68 0.08
CA PHE A 42 12.11 1.89 -0.40
C PHE A 42 12.53 2.76 0.81
N LEU A 43 13.79 3.18 0.84
CA LEU A 43 14.33 4.13 1.81
C LEU A 43 14.97 5.28 1.04
N SER A 44 14.58 6.52 1.36
CA SER A 44 15.25 7.73 0.91
C SER A 44 15.75 8.50 2.13
N VAL A 45 17.04 8.78 2.19
CA VAL A 45 17.68 9.53 3.26
C VAL A 45 18.21 10.83 2.66
N TYR A 46 17.84 11.96 3.26
CA TYR A 46 18.30 13.28 2.84
C TYR A 46 19.34 13.82 3.84
N HIS A 47 20.52 14.18 3.34
CA HIS A 47 21.54 14.91 4.09
C HIS A 47 21.59 16.37 3.63
N PRO A 48 21.18 17.35 4.47
CA PRO A 48 21.11 18.76 4.07
C PRO A 48 22.49 19.36 3.76
N ASP A 49 23.52 18.95 4.49
CA ASP A 49 24.89 19.46 4.35
C ASP A 49 25.79 18.58 3.46
N GLY A 50 25.20 17.61 2.76
CA GLY A 50 25.93 16.61 1.98
C GLY A 50 26.62 15.55 2.84
N VAL A 51 27.49 14.75 2.21
CA VAL A 51 28.30 13.73 2.89
C VAL A 51 29.77 14.02 2.64
N GLY A 52 30.58 13.93 3.69
CA GLY A 52 32.03 14.09 3.57
C GLY A 52 32.62 12.93 2.80
N LEU A 53 33.13 13.19 1.59
CA LEU A 53 33.90 12.20 0.84
C LEU A 53 35.36 12.18 1.35
N PRO A 54 35.95 11.00 1.53
CA PRO A 54 37.36 10.87 1.88
C PRO A 54 38.26 11.46 0.78
N LEU A 55 39.52 11.77 1.10
CA LEU A 55 40.51 12.13 0.08
C LEU A 55 40.91 10.88 -0.72
N ARG A 56 41.39 11.06 -1.96
CA ARG A 56 41.82 9.95 -2.83
C ARG A 56 42.96 9.11 -2.25
N ASP A 57 43.78 9.72 -1.40
CA ASP A 57 44.92 9.07 -0.75
C ASP A 57 44.51 8.28 0.51
N ASP A 58 43.27 8.44 0.98
CA ASP A 58 42.73 7.72 2.13
C ASP A 58 42.27 6.31 1.71
N PRO A 59 42.65 5.24 2.43
CA PRO A 59 42.11 3.89 2.22
C PRO A 59 40.59 3.84 2.13
N ALA A 60 39.88 4.69 2.88
CA ALA A 60 38.42 4.80 2.89
C ALA A 60 37.82 5.25 1.54
N TRP A 61 38.63 5.80 0.62
CA TRP A 61 38.17 6.16 -0.73
C TRP A 61 37.51 4.99 -1.46
N LYS A 62 38.06 3.77 -1.36
CA LYS A 62 37.50 2.60 -2.04
C LYS A 62 36.11 2.22 -1.53
N ASP A 63 35.89 2.41 -0.25
CA ASP A 63 34.67 1.95 0.42
C ASP A 63 33.54 2.98 0.36
N TRP A 64 33.85 4.27 0.17
CA TRP A 64 32.88 5.36 0.29
C TRP A 64 32.74 6.24 -0.96
N SER A 65 33.63 6.13 -1.96
CA SER A 65 33.55 6.94 -3.20
C SER A 65 32.38 6.60 -4.14
N TRP A 66 31.63 5.55 -3.85
CA TRP A 66 30.42 5.17 -4.58
C TRP A 66 29.16 5.87 -4.07
N PHE A 67 29.22 6.48 -2.88
CA PHE A 67 28.13 7.33 -2.40
C PHE A 67 28.08 8.61 -3.27
N PRO A 68 26.90 8.99 -3.79
CA PRO A 68 26.77 10.09 -4.75
C PRO A 68 27.18 11.45 -4.19
#